data_AF-A0A954NHM7-F1
#
_entry.id   AF-A0A954NHM7-F1
#
_cell.length_a   1.000
_cell.length_b   1.000
_cell.length_c   1.000
_cell.angle_alpha   90.00
_cell.angle_beta   90.00
_cell.angle_gamma   90.00
#
_symmetry.space_group_name_H-M   'P 1'
#
loop_
_entity.id
_entity.type
_entity.pdbx_description
1 polymer ?
#
loop_
_entity_poly.entity_id
_entity_poly.type
_entity_poly.pdbx_seq_one_letter_code
_entity_poly.pdbx_strand_id
1 'polypeptide(L)'
;MNYLSHTWVLLGSYGHDADSPRPCDYEVAGTSLPDWLSVVDRKVRVRSQAAAEWLEDTDPAHSGLARGVMRHHADDAWFHNSEAFLRLSIDFARQLRDRWGDETGMRSGFVGHILVEILLDARLSVDHPWLLDYYYEAVGRVDAGKIETWVNQTSRQRSDRIAGLIPRLVSEGFLRDYVDDEKLL
;
A
#
# COMPACT_ATOMS: atom_id res chain seq x y z
N MET A 1 0.05 -7.07 -0.32
CA MET A 1 0.09 -5.60 -0.34
C MET A 1 -1.04 -5.14 -1.23
N ASN A 2 -1.85 -4.20 -0.73
CA ASN A 2 -3.06 -3.69 -1.35
C ASN A 2 -2.93 -2.17 -1.56
N TYR A 3 -2.36 -1.76 -2.67
CA TYR A 3 -2.06 -0.36 -2.95
C TYR A 3 -3.28 0.42 -3.42
N LEU A 4 -4.07 -0.18 -4.32
CA LEU A 4 -5.23 0.47 -4.90
C LEU A 4 -6.37 0.55 -3.90
N SER A 5 -6.51 -0.43 -3.00
CA SER A 5 -7.51 -0.40 -1.94
C SER A 5 -7.35 0.83 -1.02
N HIS A 6 -6.14 1.13 -0.56
CA HIS A 6 -5.89 2.30 0.28
C HIS A 6 -6.10 3.60 -0.49
N THR A 7 -5.65 3.65 -1.75
CA THR A 7 -5.85 4.82 -2.60
C THR A 7 -7.34 5.06 -2.87
N TRP A 8 -8.11 4.01 -3.10
CA TRP A 8 -9.56 4.08 -3.29
C TRP A 8 -10.25 4.63 -2.04
N VAL A 9 -9.92 4.08 -0.87
CA VAL A 9 -10.51 4.51 0.40
C VAL A 9 -10.12 5.96 0.71
N LEU A 10 -8.88 6.38 0.42
CA LEU A 10 -8.44 7.77 0.51
C LEU A 10 -9.31 8.68 -0.37
N LEU A 11 -9.46 8.35 -1.66
CA LEU A 11 -10.27 9.13 -2.59
C LEU A 11 -11.73 9.23 -2.15
N GLY A 12 -12.29 8.19 -1.53
CA GLY A 12 -13.64 8.23 -0.96
C GLY A 12 -13.84 9.34 0.10
N SER A 13 -12.78 9.77 0.80
CA SER A 13 -12.83 10.90 1.74
C SER A 13 -12.82 12.27 1.06
N TYR A 14 -12.47 12.33 -0.23
CA TYR A 14 -12.48 13.54 -1.04
C TYR A 14 -13.62 13.55 -2.08
N GLY A 15 -14.19 12.39 -2.38
CA GLY A 15 -15.16 12.13 -3.44
C GLY A 15 -14.51 11.48 -4.67
N HIS A 16 -15.28 10.66 -5.38
CA HIS A 16 -14.80 9.94 -6.56
C HIS A 16 -15.03 10.68 -7.89
N ASP A 17 -15.74 11.80 -7.85
CA ASP A 17 -16.13 12.55 -9.06
C ASP A 17 -14.95 13.36 -9.61
N ALA A 18 -15.02 13.74 -10.89
CA ALA A 18 -13.96 14.51 -11.55
C ALA A 18 -13.73 15.89 -10.90
N ASP A 19 -14.79 16.49 -10.35
CA ASP A 19 -14.78 17.81 -9.73
C ASP A 19 -14.42 17.76 -8.23
N SER A 20 -14.29 16.56 -7.65
CA SER A 20 -13.89 16.40 -6.25
C SER A 20 -12.46 16.89 -6.04
N PRO A 21 -12.16 17.55 -4.91
CA PRO A 21 -10.79 17.88 -4.55
C PRO A 21 -9.93 16.61 -4.58
N ARG A 22 -8.67 16.71 -5.01
CA ARG A 22 -7.76 15.55 -4.98
C ARG A 22 -6.83 15.66 -3.78
N PRO A 23 -6.51 14.54 -3.10
CA PRO A 23 -5.43 14.53 -2.12
C PRO A 23 -4.11 14.90 -2.81
N CYS A 24 -3.14 15.39 -2.04
CA CYS A 24 -1.82 15.65 -2.61
C CYS A 24 -1.10 14.33 -2.94
N ASP A 25 -0.18 14.38 -3.91
CA ASP A 25 0.55 13.20 -4.39
C ASP A 25 1.31 12.46 -3.27
N TYR A 26 1.83 13.21 -2.29
CA TYR A 26 2.51 12.65 -1.12
C TYR A 26 1.58 11.91 -0.15
N GLU A 27 0.30 12.28 -0.09
CA GLU A 27 -0.70 11.57 0.71
C GLU A 27 -1.05 10.23 0.06
N VAL A 28 -1.21 10.21 -1.27
CA VAL A 28 -1.35 8.97 -2.05
C VAL A 28 -0.14 8.07 -1.84
N ALA A 29 1.09 8.59 -2.01
CA ALA A 29 2.31 7.82 -1.75
C ALA A 29 2.40 7.33 -0.30
N GLY A 30 1.99 8.15 0.66
CA GLY A 30 1.96 7.79 2.09
C GLY A 30 1.08 6.59 2.38
N THR A 31 -0.01 6.38 1.64
CA THR A 31 -0.86 5.19 1.79
C THR A 31 -0.17 3.87 1.39
N SER A 32 0.89 3.94 0.60
CA SER A 32 1.66 2.77 0.14
C SER A 32 2.99 2.60 0.86
N LEU A 33 3.43 3.63 1.59
CA LEU A 33 4.75 3.69 2.18
C LEU A 33 5.04 2.57 3.19
N PRO A 34 4.12 2.19 4.11
CA PRO A 34 4.40 1.08 5.04
C PRO A 34 4.67 -0.24 4.32
N ASP A 35 3.94 -0.50 3.24
CA ASP A 35 4.13 -1.65 2.35
C ASP A 35 5.47 -1.60 1.61
N TRP A 36 5.83 -0.45 1.04
CA TRP A 36 7.15 -0.25 0.43
C TRP A 36 8.30 -0.56 1.40
N LEU A 37 8.19 -0.08 2.64
CA LEU A 37 9.20 -0.33 3.67
C LEU A 37 9.31 -1.81 4.01
N SER A 38 8.20 -2.55 4.03
CA SER A 38 8.20 -3.99 4.26
C SER A 38 9.03 -4.76 3.23
N VAL A 39 9.07 -4.27 1.97
CA VAL A 39 9.81 -4.85 0.86
C VAL A 39 11.30 -4.48 0.89
N VAL A 40 11.63 -3.19 1.06
CA VAL A 40 13.04 -2.75 0.90
C VAL A 40 13.89 -2.89 2.16
N ASP A 41 13.28 -2.69 3.32
CA ASP A 41 13.92 -2.88 4.62
C ASP A 41 12.90 -3.05 5.75
N ARG A 42 12.55 -4.31 6.04
CA ARG A 42 11.60 -4.67 7.11
C ARG A 42 11.94 -4.17 8.52
N LYS A 43 13.17 -3.69 8.75
CA LYS A 43 13.60 -3.09 10.02
C LYS A 43 13.18 -1.62 10.13
N VAL A 44 12.99 -0.94 9.00
CA VAL A 44 12.50 0.44 8.96
C VAL A 44 10.98 0.42 8.96
N ARG A 45 10.39 1.13 9.92
CA ARG A 45 8.93 1.26 10.06
C ARG A 45 8.60 2.66 10.52
N VAL A 46 7.64 3.28 9.84
CA VAL A 46 7.00 4.52 10.30
C VAL A 46 5.72 4.12 11.01
N ARG A 47 5.55 4.51 12.28
CA ARG A 47 4.32 4.24 13.05
C ARG A 47 3.41 5.46 13.00
N SER A 48 2.09 5.26 13.06
CA SER A 48 1.12 6.39 13.11
C SER A 48 1.44 7.41 14.19
N GLN A 49 1.90 6.98 15.36
CA GLN A 49 2.29 7.89 16.46
C GLN A 49 3.42 8.84 16.07
N ALA A 50 4.45 8.34 15.39
CA ALA A 50 5.57 9.16 14.94
C ALA A 50 5.18 10.00 13.72
N ALA A 51 4.39 9.45 12.81
CA ALA A 51 3.85 10.19 11.67
C ALA A 51 2.97 11.38 12.11
N ALA A 52 2.20 11.23 13.18
CA ALA A 52 1.30 12.27 13.69
C ALA A 52 2.03 13.57 14.08
N GLU A 53 3.32 13.50 14.44
CA GLU A 53 4.15 14.67 14.75
C GLU A 53 4.35 15.61 13.54
N TRP A 54 4.08 15.12 12.32
CA TRP A 54 4.28 15.84 11.06
C TRP A 54 2.98 16.37 10.44
N LEU A 55 1.83 16.18 11.08
CA LEU A 55 0.53 16.58 10.52
C LEU A 55 0.41 18.09 10.26
N GLU A 56 1.04 18.89 11.11
CA GLU A 56 1.03 20.36 11.06
C GLU A 56 2.33 20.94 10.49
N ASP A 57 3.16 20.11 9.83
CA ASP A 57 4.39 20.59 9.20
C ASP A 57 4.06 21.57 8.06
N THR A 58 4.84 22.64 7.98
CA THR A 58 4.74 23.67 6.93
C THR A 58 5.01 23.13 5.53
N ASP A 59 5.72 22.02 5.41
CA ASP A 59 5.94 21.33 4.15
C ASP A 59 4.76 20.39 3.82
N PRO A 60 3.98 20.69 2.76
CA PRO A 60 2.82 19.87 2.40
C PRO A 60 3.16 18.41 2.08
N ALA A 61 4.41 18.12 1.71
CA ALA A 61 4.85 16.75 1.48
C ALA A 61 4.89 15.95 2.79
N HIS A 62 5.42 16.55 3.87
CA HIS A 62 5.53 15.89 5.17
C HIS A 62 4.16 15.60 5.76
N SER A 63 3.28 16.61 5.77
CA SER A 63 1.92 16.43 6.28
C SER A 63 1.09 15.47 5.41
N GLY A 64 1.29 15.47 4.09
CA GLY A 64 0.71 14.49 3.18
C GLY A 64 1.14 13.07 3.50
N LEU A 65 2.46 12.81 3.60
CA LEU A 65 3.00 11.50 3.97
C LEU A 65 2.45 11.02 5.32
N ALA A 66 2.39 11.93 6.31
CA ALA A 66 1.85 11.63 7.62
C ALA A 66 0.40 11.15 7.55
N ARG A 67 -0.46 11.91 6.86
CA ARG A 67 -1.87 11.54 6.65
C ARG A 67 -2.01 10.20 5.93
N GLY A 68 -1.24 9.99 4.86
CA GLY A 68 -1.24 8.75 4.09
C GLY A 68 -0.85 7.53 4.92
N VAL A 69 0.23 7.62 5.70
CA VAL A 69 0.69 6.52 6.57
C VAL A 69 -0.33 6.21 7.67
N MET A 70 -0.90 7.25 8.29
CA MET A 70 -1.94 7.06 9.30
C MET A 70 -3.18 6.42 8.71
N ARG A 71 -3.55 6.81 7.48
CA ARG A 71 -4.66 6.23 6.74
C ARG A 71 -4.41 4.75 6.42
N HIS A 72 -3.25 4.40 5.89
CA HIS A 72 -2.86 3.01 5.63
C HIS A 72 -3.08 2.12 6.87
N HIS A 73 -2.54 2.52 8.02
CA HIS A 73 -2.71 1.73 9.25
C HIS A 73 -4.17 1.63 9.72
N ALA A 74 -4.97 2.68 9.52
CA ALA A 74 -6.39 2.66 9.87
C ALA A 74 -7.18 1.74 8.93
N ASP A 75 -6.90 1.81 7.63
CA ASP A 75 -7.51 0.97 6.60
C ASP A 75 -7.14 -0.50 6.82
N ASP A 76 -5.87 -0.81 7.08
CA ASP A 76 -5.40 -2.15 7.45
C ASP A 76 -6.15 -2.70 8.65
N ALA A 77 -6.19 -1.93 9.74
CA ALA A 77 -6.90 -2.32 10.94
C ALA A 77 -8.37 -2.61 10.65
N TRP A 78 -9.00 -1.83 9.76
CA TRP A 78 -10.38 -2.08 9.34
C TRP A 78 -10.50 -3.35 8.48
N PHE A 79 -9.68 -3.51 7.43
CA PHE A 79 -9.69 -4.66 6.53
C PHE A 79 -9.52 -5.98 7.29
N HIS A 80 -8.51 -6.03 8.17
CA HIS A 80 -8.19 -7.21 8.96
C HIS A 80 -9.26 -7.61 9.97
N ASN A 81 -10.15 -6.69 10.35
CA ASN A 81 -11.29 -6.99 11.22
C ASN A 81 -12.58 -7.27 10.45
N SER A 82 -12.58 -7.20 9.12
CA SER A 82 -13.76 -7.52 8.32
C SER A 82 -13.95 -9.03 8.19
N GLU A 83 -15.20 -9.49 8.32
CA GLU A 83 -15.53 -10.92 8.19
C GLU A 83 -15.13 -11.48 6.84
N ALA A 84 -15.37 -10.72 5.76
CA ALA A 84 -15.06 -11.14 4.40
C ALA A 84 -13.56 -11.41 4.20
N PHE A 85 -12.70 -10.49 4.67
CA PHE A 85 -11.25 -10.63 4.54
C PHE A 85 -10.73 -11.82 5.35
N LEU A 86 -11.19 -11.98 6.59
CA LEU A 86 -10.80 -13.09 7.46
C LEU A 86 -11.22 -14.44 6.87
N ARG A 87 -12.46 -14.54 6.38
CA ARG A 87 -12.98 -15.77 5.77
C ARG A 87 -12.19 -16.15 4.52
N LEU A 88 -12.01 -15.22 3.59
CA LEU A 88 -11.28 -15.48 2.35
C LEU A 88 -9.82 -15.86 2.62
N SER A 89 -9.15 -15.18 3.55
CA SER A 89 -7.76 -15.49 3.92
C SER A 89 -7.63 -16.91 4.48
N ILE A 90 -8.56 -17.34 5.33
CA ILE A 90 -8.58 -18.71 5.89
C ILE A 90 -8.86 -19.74 4.79
N ASP A 91 -9.83 -19.47 3.92
CA ASP A 91 -10.22 -20.40 2.87
C ASP A 91 -9.10 -20.60 1.84
N PHE A 92 -8.40 -19.54 1.46
CA PHE A 92 -7.21 -19.65 0.60
C PHE A 92 -6.05 -20.36 1.32
N ALA A 93 -5.79 -20.02 2.60
CA ALA A 93 -4.75 -20.68 3.37
C ALA A 93 -4.98 -22.20 3.46
N ARG A 94 -6.23 -22.64 3.65
CA ARG A 94 -6.59 -24.07 3.63
C ARG A 94 -6.29 -24.72 2.29
N GLN A 95 -6.77 -24.13 1.19
CA GLN A 95 -6.55 -24.66 -0.15
C GLN A 95 -5.05 -24.76 -0.50
N LEU A 96 -4.27 -23.73 -0.18
CA LEU A 96 -2.83 -23.71 -0.40
C LEU A 96 -2.10 -24.75 0.43
N ARG A 97 -2.48 -24.91 1.70
CA ARG A 97 -1.90 -25.92 2.59
C ARG A 97 -2.13 -27.33 2.04
N ASP A 98 -3.36 -27.63 1.65
CA ASP A 98 -3.74 -28.95 1.15
C ASP A 98 -3.02 -29.25 -0.18
N ARG A 99 -2.75 -28.24 -1.01
CA ARG A 99 -2.02 -28.38 -2.28
C ARG A 99 -0.50 -28.48 -2.12
N TRP A 100 0.10 -27.76 -1.16
CA TRP A 100 1.55 -27.69 -0.98
C TRP A 100 2.11 -28.68 0.05
N GLY A 101 1.25 -29.32 0.84
CA GLY A 101 1.70 -30.13 1.97
C GLY A 101 2.42 -29.29 3.04
N ASP A 102 1.99 -28.03 3.25
CA ASP A 102 2.57 -27.17 4.30
C ASP A 102 2.12 -27.62 5.68
N GLU A 103 2.89 -28.51 6.31
CA GLU A 103 2.60 -29.10 7.62
C GLU A 103 2.41 -28.04 8.73
N THR A 104 3.09 -26.90 8.61
CA THR A 104 3.02 -25.81 9.62
C THR A 104 1.85 -24.87 9.38
N GLY A 105 1.35 -24.81 8.14
CA GLY A 105 0.36 -23.85 7.67
C GLY A 105 0.80 -22.38 7.67
N MET A 106 2.04 -22.07 8.10
CA MET A 106 2.52 -20.68 8.20
C MET A 106 2.69 -20.05 6.82
N ARG A 107 3.25 -20.79 5.86
CA ARG A 107 3.44 -20.30 4.50
C ARG A 107 2.10 -20.12 3.81
N SER A 108 1.22 -21.11 3.94
CA SER A 108 -0.12 -21.04 3.36
C SER A 108 -0.97 -19.93 3.98
N GLY A 109 -0.85 -19.68 5.29
CA GLY A 109 -1.49 -18.56 5.96
C GLY A 109 -1.05 -17.20 5.39
N PHE A 110 0.28 -17.00 5.31
CA PHE A 110 0.85 -15.77 4.76
C PHE A 110 0.46 -15.54 3.30
N VAL A 111 0.58 -16.55 2.44
CA VAL A 111 0.22 -16.41 1.02
C VAL A 111 -1.29 -16.27 0.83
N GLY A 112 -2.10 -16.97 1.62
CA GLY A 112 -3.56 -16.83 1.57
C GLY A 112 -4.01 -15.41 1.89
N HIS A 113 -3.37 -14.77 2.86
CA HIS A 113 -3.59 -13.36 3.19
C HIS A 113 -3.19 -12.41 2.05
N ILE A 114 -1.97 -12.54 1.52
CA ILE A 114 -1.50 -11.69 0.40
C ILE A 114 -2.36 -11.88 -0.85
N LEU A 115 -2.85 -13.10 -1.10
CA LEU A 115 -3.69 -13.38 -2.25
C LEU A 115 -5.01 -12.58 -2.19
N VAL A 116 -5.62 -12.42 -1.02
CA VAL A 116 -6.82 -11.60 -0.86
C VAL A 116 -6.53 -10.14 -1.18
N GLU A 117 -5.37 -9.63 -0.76
CA GLU A 117 -4.93 -8.26 -1.05
C GLU A 117 -4.71 -8.01 -2.55
N ILE A 118 -4.05 -8.95 -3.23
CA ILE A 118 -3.84 -8.90 -4.68
C ILE A 118 -5.18 -8.94 -5.42
N LEU A 119 -6.07 -9.87 -5.05
CA LEU A 119 -7.38 -10.00 -5.69
C LEU A 119 -8.25 -8.77 -5.49
N LEU A 120 -8.14 -8.09 -4.34
CA LEU A 120 -8.84 -6.83 -4.09
C LEU A 120 -8.36 -5.73 -5.03
N ASP A 121 -7.05 -5.54 -5.15
CA ASP A 121 -6.48 -4.55 -6.08
C ASP A 121 -6.79 -4.90 -7.54
N ALA A 122 -6.68 -6.18 -7.91
CA ALA A 122 -7.05 -6.67 -9.24
C ALA A 122 -8.50 -6.31 -9.57
N ARG A 123 -9.42 -6.59 -8.64
CA ARG A 123 -10.83 -6.27 -8.81
C ARG A 123 -11.09 -4.78 -8.94
N LEU A 124 -10.45 -3.96 -8.10
CA LEU A 124 -10.53 -2.49 -8.19
C LEU A 124 -10.01 -1.96 -9.53
N SER A 125 -8.93 -2.53 -10.06
CA SER A 125 -8.38 -2.13 -11.36
C SER A 125 -9.32 -2.45 -12.53
N VAL A 126 -10.10 -3.53 -12.43
CA VAL A 126 -11.11 -3.89 -13.43
C VAL A 126 -12.33 -2.97 -13.31
N ASP A 127 -12.84 -2.77 -12.09
CA ASP A 127 -14.05 -1.99 -11.86
C ASP A 127 -13.82 -0.48 -12.04
N HIS A 128 -12.60 -0.01 -11.76
CA HIS A 128 -12.20 1.40 -11.84
C HIS A 128 -10.83 1.54 -12.54
N PRO A 129 -10.75 1.36 -13.88
CA PRO A 129 -9.47 1.37 -14.60
C PRO A 129 -8.65 2.65 -14.42
N TRP A 130 -9.32 3.79 -14.26
CA TRP A 130 -8.69 5.09 -14.03
C TRP A 130 -7.89 5.16 -12.73
N LEU A 131 -8.21 4.32 -11.73
CA LEU A 131 -7.56 4.33 -10.42
C LEU A 131 -6.09 3.95 -10.53
N LEU A 132 -5.77 3.01 -11.41
CA LEU A 132 -4.41 2.53 -11.60
C LEU A 132 -3.53 3.62 -12.23
N ASP A 133 -4.04 4.32 -13.24
CA ASP A 133 -3.34 5.44 -13.86
C ASP A 133 -3.19 6.60 -12.87
N TYR A 134 -4.26 6.94 -12.14
CA TYR A 134 -4.21 7.95 -11.09
C TYR A 134 -3.13 7.65 -10.04
N TYR A 135 -3.09 6.40 -9.56
CA TYR A 135 -2.10 5.97 -8.57
C TYR A 135 -0.67 6.14 -9.07
N TYR A 136 -0.36 5.58 -10.25
CA TYR A 136 0.99 5.66 -10.81
C TYR A 136 1.39 7.08 -11.21
N GLU A 137 0.46 7.91 -11.67
CA GLU A 137 0.73 9.33 -11.92
C GLU A 137 1.06 10.09 -10.65
N ALA A 138 0.27 9.92 -9.58
CA ALA A 138 0.52 10.58 -8.30
C ALA A 138 1.88 10.14 -7.71
N VAL A 139 2.13 8.82 -7.66
CA VAL A 139 3.41 8.27 -7.17
C VAL A 139 4.57 8.66 -8.09
N GLY A 140 4.36 8.86 -9.39
CA GLY A 140 5.37 9.33 -10.33
C GLY A 140 5.79 10.79 -10.16
N ARG A 141 4.97 11.61 -9.48
CA ARG A 141 5.21 13.06 -9.26
C ARG A 141 5.94 13.38 -7.96
N VAL A 142 6.04 12.44 -7.03
CA VAL A 142 6.70 12.67 -5.73
C VAL A 142 8.23 12.64 -5.85
N ASP A 143 8.92 13.40 -4.99
CA ASP A 143 10.38 13.34 -4.85
C ASP A 143 10.75 12.16 -3.93
N ALA A 144 11.35 11.13 -4.51
CA ALA A 144 11.75 9.92 -3.78
C ALA A 144 12.82 10.19 -2.71
N GLY A 145 13.73 11.14 -2.93
CA GLY A 145 14.75 11.53 -1.95
C GLY A 145 14.13 12.28 -0.76
N LYS A 146 13.07 13.06 -1.02
CA LYS A 146 12.29 13.70 0.04
C LYS A 146 11.57 12.70 0.93
N ILE A 147 10.96 11.67 0.32
CA ILE A 147 10.32 10.58 1.07
C ILE A 147 11.35 9.84 1.92
N GLU A 148 12.51 9.50 1.36
CA GLU A 148 13.58 8.83 2.11
C GLU A 148 14.07 9.68 3.29
N THR A 149 14.27 10.98 3.07
CA THR A 149 14.66 11.92 4.13
C THR A 149 13.62 11.94 5.26
N TRP A 150 12.34 12.06 4.90
CA TRP A 150 11.25 12.06 5.86
C TRP A 150 11.18 10.74 6.64
N VAL A 151 11.29 9.58 5.97
CA VAL A 151 11.32 8.28 6.65
C VAL A 151 12.49 8.20 7.64
N ASN A 152 13.67 8.68 7.26
CA ASN A 152 14.87 8.65 8.10
C ASN A 152 14.78 9.61 9.32
N GLN A 153 13.89 10.59 9.27
CA GLN A 153 13.59 11.50 10.38
C GLN A 153 12.46 10.96 11.28
N THR A 154 11.50 10.25 10.71
CA THR A 154 10.30 9.78 11.43
C THR A 154 10.45 8.38 12.03
N SER A 155 11.29 7.54 11.43
CA SER A 155 11.50 6.15 11.90
C SER A 155 12.72 6.02 12.81
N ARG A 156 12.76 4.93 13.59
CA ARG A 156 13.88 4.65 14.51
C ARG A 156 15.14 4.11 13.82
N GLN A 157 15.00 3.60 12.60
CA GLN A 157 16.06 2.96 11.82
C GLN A 157 16.16 3.68 10.49
N ARG A 158 17.36 3.85 9.95
CA ARG A 158 17.54 4.55 8.67
C ARG A 158 17.69 3.58 7.51
N SER A 159 17.31 4.01 6.32
CA SER A 159 17.52 3.29 5.06
C SER A 159 17.85 4.27 3.93
N ASP A 160 18.70 3.82 3.01
CA ASP A 160 19.13 4.47 1.76
C ASP A 160 18.54 3.77 0.52
N ARG A 161 17.57 2.88 0.73
CA ARG A 161 16.97 2.04 -0.32
C ARG A 161 15.61 2.54 -0.80
N ILE A 162 15.05 3.55 -0.14
CA ILE A 162 13.68 4.00 -0.36
C ILE A 162 13.63 4.84 -1.64
N ALA A 163 14.58 5.76 -1.79
CA ALA A 163 14.66 6.64 -2.95
C ALA A 163 14.82 5.85 -4.26
N GLY A 164 15.55 4.72 -4.21
CA GLY A 164 15.74 3.84 -5.37
C GLY A 164 14.54 2.95 -5.72
N LEU A 165 13.59 2.74 -4.79
CA LEU A 165 12.43 1.89 -5.02
C LEU A 165 11.37 2.58 -5.87
N ILE A 166 11.03 3.82 -5.54
CA ILE A 166 9.85 4.51 -6.11
C ILE A 166 9.93 4.60 -7.64
N PRO A 167 11.05 5.04 -8.26
CA PRO A 167 11.14 5.09 -9.72
C PRO A 167 11.01 3.71 -10.36
N ARG A 168 11.53 2.65 -9.72
CA ARG A 168 11.42 1.28 -10.20
C ARG A 168 9.97 0.78 -10.11
N LEU A 169 9.30 1.04 -8.99
CA LEU A 169 7.89 0.68 -8.82
C LEU A 169 7.02 1.29 -9.91
N VAL A 170 7.24 2.56 -10.23
CA VAL A 170 6.52 3.26 -11.29
C VAL A 170 6.87 2.71 -12.67
N SER A 171 8.15 2.44 -12.95
CA SER A 171 8.58 1.92 -14.25
C SER A 171 8.12 0.50 -14.52
N GLU A 172 8.16 -0.38 -13.51
CA GLU A 172 7.70 -1.77 -13.63
C GLU A 172 6.18 -1.82 -13.75
N GLY A 173 5.46 -0.95 -13.02
CA GLY A 173 4.01 -0.87 -13.18
C GLY A 173 3.26 -2.15 -12.76
N PHE A 174 3.86 -2.96 -11.89
CA PHE A 174 3.46 -4.36 -11.60
C PHE A 174 1.99 -4.55 -11.17
N LEU A 175 1.30 -3.53 -10.65
CA LEU A 175 -0.14 -3.63 -10.34
C LEU A 175 -0.97 -3.90 -11.58
N ARG A 176 -0.47 -3.54 -12.77
CA ARG A 176 -1.10 -3.87 -14.06
C ARG A 176 -1.15 -5.37 -14.33
N ASP A 177 -0.28 -6.13 -13.68
CA ASP A 177 -0.19 -7.57 -13.87
C ASP A 177 -1.10 -8.34 -12.91
N TYR A 178 -1.72 -7.67 -11.92
CA TYR A 178 -2.63 -8.31 -10.96
C TYR A 178 -3.89 -8.91 -11.60
N VAL A 179 -4.26 -8.48 -12.81
CA VAL A 179 -5.40 -9.03 -13.56
C VAL A 179 -5.03 -10.22 -14.45
N ASP A 180 -3.75 -10.53 -14.55
CA ASP A 180 -3.20 -11.58 -15.43
C ASP A 180 -2.54 -12.67 -14.60
N ASP A 181 -3.26 -13.77 -14.37
CA ASP A 181 -2.82 -14.89 -13.54
C ASP A 181 -1.45 -15.46 -14.00
N GLU A 182 -1.13 -15.42 -15.29
CA GLU A 182 0.13 -15.96 -15.82
C GLU A 182 1.34 -15.11 -15.42
N LYS A 183 1.13 -13.84 -15.08
CA LYS A 183 2.19 -12.92 -14.65
C LYS A 183 2.41 -12.91 -13.13
N LEU A 184 1.56 -13.62 -12.38
CA LEU A 184 1.65 -13.77 -10.93
C LEU A 184 2.41 -15.04 -10.50
N LEU A 185 2.92 -15.82 -11.46
CA LEU A 185 3.66 -17.09 -11.28
C LEU A 185 5.15 -16.93 -11.61
#